data_AF-A0A8T6VLQ9-F1
#
_entry.id   AF-A0A8T6VLQ9-F1
#
_cell.length_a   1.000
_cell.length_b   1.000
_cell.length_c   1.000
_cell.angle_alpha   90.00
_cell.angle_beta   90.00
_cell.angle_gamma   90.00
#
_symmetry.space_group_name_H-M   'P 1'
#
loop_
_entity.id
_entity.type
_entity.pdbx_description
1 polymer ?
#
loop_
_entity_poly.entity_id
_entity_poly.type
_entity_poly.pdbx_seq_one_letter_code
_entity_poly.pdbx_strand_id
1 'polypeptide(L)' 'MEKTEGATMVCKQCGANLVCRMSNYKHPYTNKLQWQNQDGTAHYKYNGGKFTCTGQDEESKQLRKALKEQDEFI' A
#
# COMPACT_ATOMS: atom_id res chain seq x y z
N MET A 1 -8.42 10.66 1.50
CA MET A 1 -7.06 11.10 1.13
C MET A 1 -7.07 11.40 -0.34
N GLU A 2 -6.84 12.65 -0.71
CA GLU A 2 -6.64 13.03 -2.10
C GLU A 2 -5.37 12.34 -2.63
N LYS A 3 -5.38 11.91 -3.89
CA LYS A 3 -4.23 11.29 -4.53
C LYS A 3 -3.43 12.36 -5.24
N THR A 4 -2.20 12.60 -4.77
CA THR A 4 -1.25 13.54 -5.36
C THR A 4 0.06 12.81 -5.63
N GLU A 5 0.71 13.07 -6.77
CA GLU A 5 2.01 12.46 -7.10
C GLU A 5 3.02 12.73 -5.97
N GLY A 6 3.73 11.68 -5.54
CA GLY A 6 4.72 11.76 -4.47
C GLY A 6 4.15 11.72 -3.04
N ALA A 7 2.84 11.78 -2.84
CA ALA A 7 2.24 11.65 -1.51
C ALA A 7 2.57 10.27 -0.91
N THR A 8 2.74 10.20 0.41
CA THR A 8 3.00 8.94 1.13
C THR A 8 1.88 8.64 2.12
N MET A 9 1.54 7.37 2.29
CA MET A 9 0.59 6.94 3.33
C MET A 9 0.95 5.57 3.87
N VAL A 10 0.50 5.28 5.09
CA VAL A 10 0.61 3.94 5.68
C VAL A 10 -0.62 3.14 5.30
N CYS A 11 -0.43 1.96 4.73
CA CYS A 11 -1.51 1.02 4.46
C CYS A 11 -2.12 0.56 5.78
N LYS A 12 -3.36 0.97 6.09
CA LYS A 12 -4.05 0.53 7.32
C LYS A 12 -4.23 -0.99 7.39
N GLN A 13 -4.26 -1.66 6.25
CA GLN A 13 -4.41 -3.10 6.21
C GLN A 13 -3.12 -3.77 6.67
N CYS A 14 -1.95 -3.50 6.07
CA CYS A 14 -0.72 -4.25 6.35
C CYS A 14 0.40 -3.48 7.07
N GLY A 15 0.24 -2.17 7.28
CA GLY A 15 1.26 -1.28 7.82
C GLY A 15 2.25 -0.75 6.79
N ALA A 16 2.29 -1.29 5.56
CA ALA A 16 3.31 -0.89 4.58
C ALA A 16 3.25 0.59 4.20
N ASN A 17 4.42 1.21 4.02
CA ASN A 17 4.53 2.57 3.48
C ASN A 17 4.27 2.56 1.98
N LEU A 18 3.23 3.29 1.57
CA LEU A 18 2.83 3.46 0.18
C LEU A 18 3.22 4.83 -0.32
N VAL A 19 3.54 4.90 -1.61
CA VAL A 19 3.75 6.14 -2.34
C VAL A 19 2.72 6.25 -3.47
N CYS A 20 2.13 7.42 -3.62
CA CYS A 20 1.21 7.73 -4.70
C CYS A 20 2.03 8.11 -5.94
N ARG A 21 1.98 7.28 -6.97
CA ARG A 21 2.66 7.52 -8.24
C ARG A 21 1.73 7.28 -9.40
N MET A 22 2.06 7.87 -10.54
CA MET A 22 1.42 7.54 -11.80
C MET A 22 1.58 6.05 -12.07
N SER A 23 0.46 5.36 -12.32
CA SER A 23 0.52 3.94 -12.63
C SER A 23 1.16 3.74 -14.01
N ASN A 24 2.30 3.06 -14.03
CA ASN A 24 2.95 2.61 -15.27
C ASN A 24 2.45 1.22 -15.72
N TYR A 25 1.41 0.69 -15.08
CA TYR A 25 0.79 -0.56 -15.53
C TYR A 25 0.34 -0.38 -16.97
N LYS A 26 0.86 -1.23 -17.87
CA LYS A 26 0.48 -1.30 -19.28
C LYS A 26 -0.96 -1.79 -19.43
N HIS A 27 -1.92 -1.00 -18.97
CA HIS A 27 -3.31 -1.11 -19.31
C HIS A 27 -3.63 0.11 -20.18
N PRO A 28 -4.19 -0.07 -21.39
CA PRO A 28 -4.16 0.94 -22.45
C PRO A 28 -4.86 2.28 -22.16
N TYR A 29 -5.45 2.51 -20.98
CA TYR A 29 -6.33 3.66 -20.73
C TYR A 29 -6.28 4.30 -19.35
N THR A 30 -5.26 4.07 -18.51
CA THR A 30 -5.26 4.71 -17.18
C THR A 30 -3.88 5.14 -16.69
N ASN A 31 -3.38 6.27 -17.20
CA ASN A 31 -2.45 7.13 -16.46
C ASN A 31 -3.20 7.71 -15.26
N LYS A 32 -3.38 6.91 -14.21
CA LYS A 32 -4.06 7.31 -12.98
C LYS A 32 -3.09 7.21 -11.82
N LEU A 33 -3.20 8.18 -10.92
CA LEU A 33 -2.51 8.13 -9.63
C LEU A 33 -2.98 6.92 -8.82
N GLN A 34 -2.01 6.13 -8.36
CA GLN A 34 -2.24 4.93 -7.58
C GLN A 34 -1.26 4.84 -6.42
N TRP A 35 -1.74 4.34 -5.30
CA TRP A 35 -0.91 3.98 -4.16
C TRP A 35 -0.18 2.68 -4.48
N GLN A 36 1.13 2.73 -4.46
CA GLN A 36 2.05 1.67 -4.83
C GLN A 36 3.05 1.46 -3.69
N ASN A 37 3.74 0.33 -3.71
CA ASN A 37 4.90 0.12 -2.84
C ASN A 37 6.01 1.12 -3.22
N GLN A 38 6.97 1.36 -2.31
CA GLN A 38 8.06 2.32 -2.56
C GLN A 38 8.92 1.95 -3.78
N ASP A 39 9.03 0.65 -4.06
CA ASP A 39 9.70 0.07 -5.23
C ASP A 39 8.92 0.26 -6.55
N GLY A 40 7.71 0.83 -6.49
CA GLY A 40 6.83 1.04 -7.65
C GLY A 40 6.00 -0.19 -8.05
N THR A 41 6.01 -1.26 -7.25
CA THR A 41 5.16 -2.42 -7.50
C THR A 41 3.73 -2.18 -7.00
N ALA A 42 2.77 -2.91 -7.58
CA ALA A 42 1.39 -2.85 -7.13
C ALA A 42 1.28 -3.38 -5.69
N HIS A 43 0.73 -2.56 -4.79
CA HIS A 43 0.55 -2.93 -3.39
C HIS A 43 -0.57 -3.97 -3.17
N TYR A 44 -1.55 -4.05 -4.07
CA TYR A 44 -2.64 -5.02 -3.93
C TYR A 44 -2.58 -6.04 -5.06
N LYS A 45 -2.65 -7.32 -4.70
CA LYS A 45 -2.81 -8.44 -5.63
C LYS A 45 -4.20 -9.06 -5.42
N TYR A 46 -4.90 -9.27 -6.52
CA TYR A 46 -6.15 -10.02 -6.51
C TYR A 46 -5.84 -11.52 -6.41
N ASN A 47 -6.41 -12.19 -5.41
CA ASN A 47 -6.22 -13.61 -5.17
C ASN A 47 -7.56 -14.26 -4.82
N GLY A 48 -8.11 -15.07 -5.73
CA GLY A 48 -9.26 -15.93 -5.47
C GLY A 48 -10.51 -15.20 -4.95
N GLY A 49 -10.81 -13.99 -5.44
CA GLY A 49 -12.00 -13.24 -5.01
C GLY A 49 -11.74 -12.02 -4.12
N LYS A 50 -10.53 -11.87 -3.58
CA LYS A 50 -10.18 -10.77 -2.66
C LYS A 50 -8.88 -10.07 -3.04
N PHE A 51 -8.80 -8.77 -2.78
CA PHE A 51 -7.54 -8.03 -2.84
C PHE A 51 -6.75 -8.26 -1.55
N THR A 52 -5.48 -8.60 -1.70
CA THR A 52 -4.55 -8.82 -0.59
C THR A 52 -3.32 -7.95 -0.78
N CYS A 53 -2.77 -7.41 0.31
CA CYS A 53 -1.53 -6.66 0.27
C CYS A 53 -0.38 -7.57 -0.22
N THR A 54 0.37 -7.10 -1.21
CA THR A 54 1.67 -7.66 -1.60
C THR A 54 2.74 -7.16 -0.64
N GLY A 55 3.81 -7.93 -0.45
CA GLY A 55 4.85 -7.56 0.50
C GLY A 55 4.45 -7.78 1.96
N GLN A 56 3.96 -8.98 2.31
CA GLN A 56 3.97 -9.41 3.72
C GLN A 56 5.37 -9.87 4.14
N ASP A 57 6.38 -9.09 3.78
CA ASP A 57 7.71 -9.20 4.35
C ASP A 57 7.63 -9.03 5.87
N GLU A 58 8.51 -9.72 6.59
CA GLU A 58 8.51 -9.75 8.06
C GLU A 58 8.56 -8.33 8.67
N GLU A 59 9.12 -7.36 7.95
CA GLU A 59 9.16 -5.95 8.33
C GLU A 59 7.75 -5.32 8.38
N SER A 60 6.93 -5.56 7.35
CA SER A 60 5.52 -5.14 7.33
C SER A 60 4.69 -5.79 8.45
N LYS A 61 5.00 -7.04 8.84
CA LYS A 61 4.36 -7.69 9.99
C LYS A 61 4.73 -7.03 11.33
N GLN A 62 6.01 -6.67 11.49
CA GLN A 62 6.49 -5.99 12.70
C GLN A 62 5.89 -4.59 12.85
N LEU A 63 5.79 -3.84 11.75
CA LEU A 63 5.17 -2.52 11.75
C LEU A 63 3.67 -2.59 12.11
N ARG A 64 2.97 -3.63 11.67
CA ARG A 64 1.57 -3.90 12.06
C ARG A 64 1.42 -4.19 13.56
N LYS A 65 2.42 -4.84 14.16
CA LYS A 65 2.47 -5.11 15.60
C LYS A 65 2.65 -3.78 16.36
N ALA A 66 3.60 -2.97 15.94
CA ALA A 66 3.85 -1.64 16.51
C ALA A 66 2.66 -0.67 16.36
N LEU A 67 1.95 -0.70 15.23
CA LEU A 67 0.75 0.12 15.00
C LEU A 67 -0.44 -0.33 15.86
N LYS A 68 -0.59 -1.62 16.13
CA LYS A 68 -1.62 -2.12 17.07
C LYS A 68 -1.32 -1.68 18.51
N GLU A 69 -0.06 -1.74 18.92
CA GLU A 69 0.36 -1.35 20.27
C GLU A 69 0.13 0.14 20.56
N GLN A 70 0.03 0.99 19.53
CA GLN A 70 -0.31 2.42 19.70
C GLN A 70 -1.82 2.69 19.83
N ASP A 71 -2.68 1.79 19.33
CA ASP A 71 -4.14 1.95 19.36
C ASP A 71 -4.75 1.39 20.67
N GLU A 72 -4.03 0.50 21.37
CA GLU A 72 -4.47 -0.12 22.64
C GLU A 72 -4.15 0.74 23.89
N PHE A 73 -3.57 1.93 23.72
CA PHE A 73 -3.22 2.86 24.81
C PHE A 73 -4.07 4.15 24.84
N ILE A 74 -5.21 4.18 24.13
CA ILE A 74 -6.20 5.27 24.16
C ILE A 74 -7.46 4.81 24.88
#